data_AF-W5JL37-F1
#
_entry.id   AF-W5JL37-F1
#
_cell.length_a   1.000
_cell.length_b   1.000
_cell.length_c   1.000
_cell.angle_alpha   90.00
_cell.angle_beta   90.00
_cell.angle_gamma   90.00
#
_symmetry.space_group_name_H-M   'P 1'
#
loop_
_entity.id
_entity.type
_entity.pdbx_description
1 polymer ?
#
loop_
_entity_poly.entity_id
_entity_poly.type
_entity_poly.pdbx_seq_one_letter_code
_entity_poly.pdbx_strand_id
1 'polypeptide(L)'
;MIIIITLSVVLLSCAPMRGDPLEVEPFQEPKTTLLLQILKRLDEIDQRISVVERKIHGNQQIVVSTITKQLGGISDKLESINKTLRQNVGTYYESCVEAPEMMSDVYMIRPPASSVAPFKAYCEQRYQQGGWMVLMRRYDGSLNFTRSWADYRDGFGDVAGEHWIGLERMHRITTSDYYELLVTLKDFDGVIKTARYNEFEVANEANGYRLNLGTFVDGKAKDSLRVSDGSMFSTYDRDNDLHAGSCAAFYASGWWYRNCMNANLNGLYRQHDPNNATMNWFGFNDDLQGLKEATMMIRVVSN
;
A
#
# COMPACT_ATOMS: atom_id res chain seq x y z
N MET A 1 -41.87 43.99 34.45
CA MET A 1 -43.25 44.44 34.67
C MET A 1 -43.38 44.77 36.15
N ILE A 2 -43.23 46.06 36.46
CA ILE A 2 -43.11 46.60 37.82
C ILE A 2 -44.47 47.20 38.16
N ILE A 3 -45.08 46.79 39.28
CA ILE A 3 -46.28 47.43 39.82
C ILE A 3 -45.89 48.07 41.15
N ILE A 4 -45.79 49.40 41.11
CA ILE A 4 -45.67 50.30 42.25
C ILE A 4 -47.11 50.65 42.66
N ILE A 5 -47.49 50.37 43.89
CA ILE A 5 -48.69 50.95 44.52
C ILE A 5 -48.22 51.77 45.71
N THR A 6 -48.40 53.08 45.58
CA THR A 6 -48.17 54.12 46.57
C THR A 6 -49.28 54.11 47.63
N LEU A 7 -48.91 54.15 48.92
CA LEU A 7 -49.84 54.51 49.99
C LEU A 7 -49.41 55.86 50.58
N SER A 8 -50.28 56.86 50.40
CA SER A 8 -50.12 58.21 50.92
C SER A 8 -50.44 58.24 52.42
N VAL A 9 -49.52 58.77 53.22
CA VAL A 9 -49.71 59.08 54.64
C VAL A 9 -50.28 60.49 54.76
N VAL A 10 -51.47 60.62 55.35
CA VAL A 10 -52.01 61.89 55.83
C VAL A 10 -51.82 61.94 57.33
N LEU A 11 -50.99 62.89 57.78
CA LEU A 11 -50.82 63.26 59.18
C LEU A 11 -52.03 64.09 59.63
N LEU A 12 -52.68 63.69 60.72
CA LEU A 12 -53.48 64.60 61.55
C LEU A 12 -52.99 64.54 62.99
N SER A 13 -52.66 65.72 63.49
CA SER A 13 -52.18 66.06 64.82
C SER A 13 -53.22 65.82 65.91
N CYS A 14 -52.79 65.36 67.09
CA CYS A 14 -53.34 65.81 68.36
C CYS A 14 -52.32 65.63 69.50
N ALA A 15 -52.17 66.68 70.31
CA ALA A 15 -51.38 66.72 71.55
C ALA A 15 -52.29 66.36 72.75
N PRO A 16 -51.78 66.18 73.99
CA PRO A 16 -52.06 64.99 74.80
C PRO A 16 -53.19 65.17 75.81
N MET A 17 -53.86 64.07 76.18
CA MET A 17 -54.54 63.95 77.48
C MET A 17 -53.95 62.78 78.25
N ARG A 18 -53.52 63.08 79.48
CA ARG A 18 -52.99 62.15 80.49
C ARG A 18 -54.02 61.06 80.78
N GLY A 19 -53.63 59.81 80.54
CA GLY A 19 -54.15 58.62 81.20
C GLY A 19 -52.96 57.86 81.78
N ASP A 20 -53.13 57.36 83.00
CA ASP A 20 -52.09 56.73 83.84
C ASP A 20 -51.28 55.63 83.14
N PRO A 21 -50.02 55.37 83.55
CA PRO A 21 -49.18 54.38 82.91
C PRO A 21 -49.68 52.97 83.24
N LEU A 22 -50.26 52.29 82.25
CA LEU A 22 -50.34 50.83 82.26
C LEU A 22 -49.03 50.30 81.67
N GLU A 23 -48.21 49.71 82.53
CA GLU A 23 -47.14 48.81 82.11
C GLU A 23 -47.74 47.69 81.26
N VAL A 24 -47.49 47.73 79.96
CA VAL A 24 -47.69 46.58 79.08
C VAL A 24 -46.37 45.83 79.09
N GLU A 25 -46.26 44.82 79.97
CA GLU A 25 -45.19 43.83 79.84
C GLU A 25 -45.29 43.15 78.46
N PRO A 26 -44.17 42.97 77.74
CA PRO A 26 -44.19 42.25 76.48
C PRO A 26 -44.50 40.78 76.74
N PHE A 27 -45.71 40.34 76.41
CA PHE A 27 -46.09 38.94 76.43
C PHE A 27 -45.37 38.19 75.30
N GLN A 28 -44.25 37.56 75.63
CA GLN A 28 -43.45 36.76 74.69
C GLN A 28 -43.96 35.32 74.71
N GLU A 29 -44.77 34.92 73.73
CA GLU A 29 -45.24 33.53 73.62
C GLU A 29 -44.04 32.56 73.40
N PRO A 30 -43.95 31.43 74.14
CA PRO A 30 -42.88 30.45 73.99
C PRO A 30 -42.73 29.89 72.56
N LYS A 31 -43.81 29.88 71.78
CA LYS A 31 -43.84 29.38 70.39
C LYS A 31 -43.05 30.27 69.42
N THR A 32 -43.04 31.58 69.63
CA THR A 32 -42.35 32.56 68.75
C THR A 32 -40.83 32.46 68.88
N THR A 33 -40.33 32.18 70.08
CA THR A 33 -38.91 31.97 70.37
C THR A 33 -38.36 30.68 69.75
N LEU A 34 -39.14 29.59 69.82
CA LEU A 34 -38.78 28.31 69.19
C LEU A 34 -38.73 28.43 67.66
N LEU A 35 -39.69 29.14 67.06
CA LEU A 35 -39.73 29.41 65.62
C LEU A 35 -38.49 30.19 65.16
N LEU A 36 -38.08 31.22 65.91
CA LEU A 36 -36.87 31.99 65.61
C LEU A 36 -35.59 31.13 65.68
N GLN A 37 -35.50 30.21 66.64
CA GLN A 37 -34.37 29.28 66.75
C GLN A 37 -34.32 28.30 65.56
N ILE A 38 -35.47 27.82 65.08
CA ILE A 38 -35.55 26.96 63.90
C ILE A 38 -35.10 27.71 62.65
N LEU A 39 -35.61 28.93 62.43
CA LEU A 39 -35.22 29.77 61.29
C LEU A 39 -33.71 30.05 61.27
N LYS A 40 -33.11 30.30 62.44
CA LYS A 40 -31.66 30.50 62.55
C LYS A 40 -30.87 29.24 62.17
N ARG A 41 -31.33 28.05 62.56
CA ARG A 41 -30.69 26.79 62.16
C ARG A 41 -30.87 26.48 60.68
N LEU A 42 -32.00 26.85 60.08
CA LEU A 42 -32.22 26.73 58.64
C LEU A 42 -31.23 27.60 57.86
N ASP A 43 -31.01 28.86 58.28
CA ASP A 43 -30.01 29.74 57.66
C ASP A 43 -28.59 29.17 57.78
N GLU A 44 -28.22 28.64 58.96
CA GLU A 44 -26.93 27.96 59.13
C GLU A 44 -26.76 26.72 58.22
N ILE A 45 -27.83 25.97 57.97
CA ILE A 45 -27.83 24.83 57.05
C ILE A 45 -27.67 25.31 55.60
N ASP A 46 -28.42 26.33 55.18
CA ASP A 46 -28.33 26.89 53.83
C ASP A 46 -26.93 27.45 53.55
N GLN A 47 -26.32 28.14 54.52
CA GLN A 47 -24.94 28.59 54.41
C GLN A 47 -23.96 27.42 54.24
N ARG A 48 -24.13 26.32 54.98
CA ARG A 48 -23.28 25.12 54.82
C ARG A 48 -23.49 24.44 53.47
N ILE A 49 -24.72 24.33 52.98
CA ILE A 49 -25.04 23.81 51.65
C ILE A 49 -24.32 24.63 50.59
N SER A 50 -24.38 25.96 50.64
CA SER A 50 -23.71 26.85 49.68
C SER A 50 -22.18 26.66 49.63
N VAL A 51 -21.55 26.31 50.75
CA VAL A 51 -20.11 26.01 50.82
C VAL A 51 -19.81 24.66 50.18
N VAL A 52 -20.63 23.65 50.44
CA VAL A 52 -20.50 22.31 49.85
C VAL A 52 -20.70 22.37 48.34
N GLU A 53 -21.70 23.08 47.85
CA GLU A 53 -21.96 23.28 46.41
C GLU A 53 -20.76 23.92 45.70
N ARG A 54 -20.16 24.96 46.30
CA ARG A 54 -18.95 25.59 45.74
C ARG A 54 -17.76 24.63 45.69
N LYS A 55 -17.57 23.81 46.72
CA LYS A 55 -16.50 22.78 46.73
C LYS A 55 -16.75 21.69 45.69
N ILE A 56 -17.99 21.22 45.57
CA ILE A 56 -18.39 20.23 44.56
C ILE A 56 -18.15 20.80 43.16
N HIS A 57 -18.59 22.03 42.89
CA HIS A 57 -18.39 22.68 41.60
C HIS A 57 -16.90 22.87 41.27
N GLY A 58 -16.10 23.31 42.24
CA GLY A 58 -14.65 23.43 42.07
C GLY A 58 -13.98 22.09 41.78
N ASN A 59 -14.33 21.04 42.53
CA ASN A 59 -13.82 19.68 42.30
C ASN A 59 -14.26 19.15 40.92
N GLN A 60 -15.52 19.39 40.52
CA GLN A 60 -16.03 19.02 39.20
C GLN A 60 -15.24 19.72 38.09
N GLN A 61 -14.97 21.02 38.21
CA GLN A 61 -14.16 21.76 37.23
C GLN A 61 -12.73 21.21 37.12
N ILE A 62 -12.10 20.85 38.25
CA ILE A 62 -10.76 20.22 38.25
C ILE A 62 -10.80 18.89 37.51
N VAL A 63 -11.78 18.03 37.81
CA VAL A 63 -11.91 16.72 37.17
C VAL A 63 -12.15 16.87 35.67
N VAL A 64 -13.08 17.73 35.26
CA VAL A 64 -13.36 18.01 33.84
C VAL A 64 -12.10 18.52 33.15
N SER A 65 -11.41 19.51 33.71
CA SER A 65 -10.19 20.06 33.11
C SER A 65 -9.09 19.00 32.93
N THR A 66 -8.95 18.10 33.90
CA THR A 66 -7.96 17.02 33.86
C THR A 66 -8.27 16.03 32.75
N ILE A 67 -9.54 15.61 32.66
CA ILE A 67 -10.02 14.67 31.62
C ILE A 67 -9.87 15.29 30.24
N THR A 68 -10.27 16.55 30.05
CA THR A 68 -10.16 17.24 28.75
C THR A 68 -8.69 17.34 28.31
N LYS A 69 -7.78 17.64 29.24
CA LYS A 69 -6.34 17.68 28.94
C LYS A 69 -5.79 16.30 28.54
N GLN A 70 -6.19 15.24 29.24
CA GLN A 70 -5.78 13.88 28.89
C GLN A 70 -6.32 13.45 27.53
N LEU A 71 -7.60 13.73 27.23
CA LEU A 71 -8.22 13.43 25.94
C LEU A 71 -7.53 14.17 24.79
N GLY A 72 -7.17 15.45 24.98
CA GLY A 72 -6.38 16.20 24.00
C GLY A 72 -5.04 15.53 23.71
N GLY A 73 -4.29 15.16 24.76
CA GLY A 73 -3.01 14.47 24.58
C GLY A 73 -3.12 13.08 23.93
N ILE A 74 -4.23 12.36 24.10
CA ILE A 74 -4.50 11.11 23.38
C ILE A 74 -4.81 11.39 21.91
N SER A 75 -5.62 12.42 21.62
CA SER A 75 -5.94 12.85 20.26
C SER A 75 -4.69 13.20 19.47
N ASP A 76 -3.79 13.99 20.06
CA ASP A 76 -2.52 14.41 19.43
C ASP A 76 -1.62 13.21 19.13
N LYS A 77 -1.56 12.24 20.05
CA LYS A 77 -0.81 10.98 19.84
C LYS A 77 -1.42 10.15 18.72
N LEU A 78 -2.75 10.03 18.67
CA LEU A 78 -3.46 9.31 17.62
C LEU A 78 -3.18 9.93 16.25
N GLU A 79 -3.20 11.25 16.16
CA GLU A 79 -2.89 11.98 14.93
C GLU A 79 -1.44 11.79 14.50
N SER A 80 -0.49 11.84 15.44
CA SER A 80 0.92 11.52 15.17
C SER A 80 1.10 10.09 14.67
N ILE A 81 0.44 9.11 15.29
CA ILE A 81 0.51 7.70 14.86
C ILE A 81 -0.06 7.55 13.45
N ASN A 82 -1.20 8.18 13.15
CA ASN A 82 -1.82 8.15 11.83
C ASN A 82 -0.92 8.81 10.78
N LYS A 83 -0.26 9.91 11.12
CA LYS A 83 0.74 10.56 10.25
C LYS A 83 1.94 9.65 9.97
N THR A 84 2.48 9.00 11.00
CA THR A 84 3.58 8.04 10.85
C THR A 84 3.17 6.82 10.03
N LEU A 85 1.95 6.30 10.22
CA LEU A 85 1.40 5.22 9.39
C LEU A 85 1.28 5.63 7.93
N ARG A 86 0.71 6.81 7.63
CA ARG A 86 0.62 7.32 6.25
C ARG A 86 1.97 7.51 5.58
N GLN A 87 3.00 7.87 6.34
CA GLN A 87 4.37 7.99 5.83
C GLN A 87 5.05 6.63 5.64
N ASN A 88 4.65 5.61 6.40
CA ASN A 88 5.27 4.27 6.38
C ASN A 88 4.52 3.24 5.53
N VAL A 89 3.25 3.49 5.19
CA VAL A 89 2.51 2.70 4.20
C VAL A 89 2.90 3.25 2.83
N GLY A 90 3.99 2.71 2.26
CA GLY A 90 4.34 3.00 0.87
C GLY A 90 3.14 2.79 -0.05
N THR A 91 2.99 3.61 -1.08
CA THR A 91 1.91 3.46 -2.05
C THR A 91 2.02 2.09 -2.73
N TYR A 92 0.96 1.30 -2.65
CA TYR A 92 0.84 0.02 -3.35
C TYR A 92 -0.05 0.22 -4.57
N TYR A 93 0.29 -0.44 -5.67
CA TYR A 93 -0.50 -0.46 -6.89
C TYR A 93 -0.92 -1.89 -7.20
N GLU A 94 -2.12 -2.11 -7.73
CA GLU A 94 -2.58 -3.46 -8.05
C GLU A 94 -1.79 -4.06 -9.22
N SER A 95 -1.42 -3.21 -10.17
CA SER A 95 -0.59 -3.55 -11.33
C SER A 95 0.20 -2.34 -11.81
N CYS A 96 1.06 -2.53 -12.81
CA CYS A 96 1.73 -1.40 -13.46
C CYS A 96 0.76 -0.50 -14.24
N VAL A 97 -0.47 -0.93 -14.53
CA VAL A 97 -1.49 -0.06 -15.18
C VAL A 97 -1.93 1.08 -14.26
N GLU A 98 -1.95 0.85 -12.94
CA GLU A 98 -2.35 1.86 -11.96
C GLU A 98 -1.21 2.73 -11.45
N ALA A 99 0.04 2.35 -11.74
CA ALA A 99 1.19 3.14 -11.37
C ALA A 99 1.20 4.47 -12.15
N PRO A 100 1.79 5.55 -11.59
CA PRO A 100 1.76 6.89 -12.18
C PRO A 100 2.17 6.90 -13.66
N GLU A 101 1.27 7.39 -14.50
CA GLU A 101 1.50 7.48 -15.95
C GLU A 101 2.76 8.29 -16.29
N MET A 102 3.40 7.96 -17.41
CA MET A 102 4.62 8.62 -17.92
C MET A 102 5.87 8.51 -17.02
N MET A 103 5.76 7.90 -15.84
CA MET A 103 6.85 7.73 -14.88
C MET A 103 7.28 6.27 -14.78
N SER A 104 8.24 5.87 -15.61
CA SER A 104 8.86 4.55 -15.49
C SER A 104 9.77 4.50 -14.27
N ASP A 105 9.46 3.64 -13.31
CA ASP A 105 10.21 3.48 -12.06
C ASP A 105 9.87 2.12 -11.39
N VAL A 106 10.49 1.86 -10.26
CA VAL A 106 10.19 0.73 -9.39
C VAL A 106 9.03 1.08 -8.46
N TYR A 107 7.95 0.31 -8.56
CA TYR A 107 6.76 0.46 -7.73
C TYR A 107 6.53 -0.78 -6.88
N MET A 108 5.83 -0.60 -5.76
CA MET A 108 5.39 -1.70 -4.92
C MET A 108 4.04 -2.21 -5.44
N ILE A 109 4.04 -3.43 -5.98
CA ILE A 109 2.87 -4.07 -6.58
C ILE A 109 2.22 -5.02 -5.57
N ARG A 110 0.90 -4.95 -5.47
CA ARG A 110 0.05 -5.83 -4.65
C ARG A 110 -1.17 -6.23 -5.47
N PRO A 111 -1.12 -7.34 -6.21
CA PRO A 111 -2.27 -7.78 -7.00
C PRO A 111 -3.45 -8.18 -6.09
N PRO A 112 -4.70 -7.79 -6.40
CA PRO A 112 -5.86 -7.89 -5.51
C PRO A 112 -6.30 -9.34 -5.25
N ALA A 113 -6.10 -10.23 -6.21
CA ALA A 113 -6.55 -11.63 -6.16
C ALA A 113 -5.40 -12.65 -6.06
N SER A 114 -4.14 -12.20 -6.02
CA SER A 114 -3.01 -13.14 -6.00
C SER A 114 -2.62 -13.52 -4.58
N SER A 115 -2.21 -14.78 -4.39
CA SER A 115 -1.54 -15.23 -3.16
C SER A 115 -0.11 -14.68 -3.03
N VAL A 116 0.32 -13.76 -3.90
CA VAL A 116 1.67 -13.17 -3.90
C VAL A 116 1.73 -12.07 -2.85
N ALA A 117 2.72 -12.15 -1.97
CA ALA A 117 3.05 -11.03 -1.09
C ALA A 117 3.46 -9.79 -1.92
N PRO A 118 3.21 -8.56 -1.44
CA PRO A 118 3.61 -7.36 -2.16
C PRO A 118 5.09 -7.39 -2.56
N PHE A 119 5.40 -6.99 -3.79
CA PHE A 119 6.75 -7.06 -4.34
C PHE A 119 7.09 -5.81 -5.16
N LYS A 120 8.37 -5.54 -5.30
CA LYS A 120 8.85 -4.47 -6.18
C LYS A 120 8.86 -4.95 -7.62
N ALA A 121 8.37 -4.14 -8.55
CA ALA A 121 8.47 -4.36 -9.98
C ALA A 121 8.83 -3.05 -10.69
N TYR A 122 9.58 -3.14 -11.77
CA TYR A 122 9.78 -2.00 -12.65
C TYR A 122 8.59 -1.88 -13.60
N CYS A 123 7.91 -0.75 -13.54
CA CYS A 123 6.82 -0.43 -14.46
C CYS A 123 7.34 0.46 -15.57
N GLU A 124 7.26 0.01 -16.81
CA GLU A 124 7.57 0.82 -17.98
C GLU A 124 6.32 1.57 -18.44
N GLN A 125 6.32 2.88 -18.24
CA GLN A 125 5.17 3.76 -18.47
C GLN A 125 5.25 4.60 -19.74
N ARG A 126 6.41 4.67 -20.38
CA ARG A 126 6.63 5.54 -21.56
C ARG A 126 6.46 4.77 -22.87
N TYR A 127 6.61 3.46 -22.83
CA TYR A 127 6.46 2.62 -24.02
C TYR A 127 4.99 2.27 -24.28
N GLN A 128 4.49 2.57 -25.47
CA GLN A 128 3.14 2.21 -25.96
C GLN A 128 2.02 2.35 -24.91
N GLN A 129 1.81 3.57 -24.38
CA GLN A 129 0.79 3.90 -23.37
C GLN A 129 1.07 3.36 -21.95
N GLY A 130 2.22 2.72 -21.73
CA GLY A 130 2.61 2.28 -20.40
C GLY A 130 1.85 1.05 -19.91
N GLY A 131 1.84 0.85 -18.60
CA GLY A 131 1.21 -0.30 -17.94
C GLY A 131 2.03 -1.59 -17.98
N TRP A 132 3.28 -1.53 -18.47
CA TRP A 132 4.11 -2.71 -18.66
C TRP A 132 4.85 -3.09 -17.37
N MET A 133 4.70 -4.33 -16.93
CA MET A 133 5.53 -4.91 -15.87
C MET A 133 6.73 -5.62 -16.50
N VAL A 134 7.95 -5.20 -16.15
CA VAL A 134 9.18 -5.82 -16.66
C VAL A 134 9.45 -7.12 -15.90
N LEU A 135 9.58 -8.22 -16.65
CA LEU A 135 9.85 -9.56 -16.15
C LEU A 135 11.34 -9.91 -16.17
N MET A 136 12.04 -9.42 -17.19
CA MET A 136 13.48 -9.61 -17.37
C MET A 136 14.04 -8.37 -18.06
N ARG A 137 15.20 -7.90 -17.61
CA ARG A 137 15.96 -6.81 -18.26
C ARG A 137 17.44 -7.14 -18.28
N ARG A 138 18.08 -6.94 -19.45
CA ARG A 138 19.53 -7.08 -19.69
C ARG A 138 20.00 -5.91 -20.54
N TYR A 139 21.13 -5.29 -20.21
CA TYR A 139 21.69 -4.17 -20.96
C TYR A 139 23.20 -3.92 -20.75
N ASP A 140 23.80 -4.47 -19.69
CA ASP A 140 25.22 -4.22 -19.35
C ASP A 140 26.03 -5.48 -19.00
N GLY A 141 25.38 -6.62 -18.75
CA GLY A 141 26.03 -7.87 -18.41
C GLY A 141 26.60 -7.92 -17.00
N SER A 142 26.23 -6.97 -16.13
CA SER A 142 26.67 -6.93 -14.72
C SER A 142 26.12 -8.10 -13.90
N LEU A 143 25.00 -8.69 -14.32
CA LEU A 143 24.37 -9.80 -13.62
C LEU A 143 24.59 -11.14 -14.35
N ASN A 144 25.04 -12.14 -13.59
CA ASN A 144 25.17 -13.51 -14.08
C ASN A 144 23.80 -14.20 -14.13
N PHE A 145 23.45 -14.80 -15.28
CA PHE A 145 22.23 -15.56 -15.54
C PHE A 145 22.43 -17.08 -15.64
N THR A 146 23.67 -17.58 -15.53
CA THR A 146 23.93 -19.01 -15.33
C THR A 146 23.58 -19.39 -13.89
N ARG A 147 22.30 -19.69 -13.65
CA ARG A 147 21.69 -19.82 -12.32
C ARG A 147 20.92 -21.13 -12.13
N SER A 148 20.77 -21.51 -10.87
CA SER A 148 20.09 -22.74 -10.46
C SER A 148 18.58 -22.67 -10.67
N TRP A 149 17.89 -23.80 -10.57
CA TRP A 149 16.42 -23.85 -10.56
C TRP A 149 15.84 -22.95 -9.49
N ALA A 150 16.39 -23.00 -8.28
CA ALA A 150 15.90 -22.23 -7.14
C ALA A 150 16.04 -20.71 -7.38
N ASP A 151 17.17 -20.27 -7.94
CA ASP A 151 17.37 -18.87 -8.30
C ASP A 151 16.34 -18.40 -9.34
N TYR A 152 16.11 -19.18 -10.40
CA TYR A 152 15.13 -18.86 -11.43
C TYR A 152 13.69 -18.89 -10.92
N ARG A 153 13.40 -19.78 -9.96
CA ARG A 153 12.10 -19.84 -9.28
C ARG A 153 11.82 -18.57 -8.51
N ASP A 154 12.77 -18.14 -7.67
CA ASP A 154 12.57 -17.07 -6.69
C ASP A 154 12.81 -15.66 -7.28
N GLY A 155 13.64 -15.58 -8.31
CA GLY A 155 14.08 -14.34 -8.95
C GLY A 155 15.44 -13.88 -8.43
N PHE A 156 16.13 -13.09 -9.25
CA PHE A 156 17.45 -12.55 -8.92
C PHE A 156 17.72 -11.22 -9.65
N GLY A 157 18.66 -10.45 -9.12
CA GLY A 157 19.01 -9.11 -9.62
C GLY A 157 18.28 -7.98 -8.89
N ASP A 158 18.33 -6.79 -9.47
CA ASP A 158 17.64 -5.60 -8.99
C ASP A 158 16.64 -5.15 -10.06
N VAL A 159 15.37 -4.99 -9.68
CA VAL A 159 14.32 -4.52 -10.61
C VAL A 159 14.63 -3.13 -11.17
N ALA A 160 15.45 -2.31 -10.49
CA ALA A 160 15.94 -1.05 -11.04
C ALA A 160 17.04 -1.23 -12.12
N GLY A 161 17.62 -2.42 -12.26
CA GLY A 161 18.71 -2.77 -13.18
C GLY A 161 18.45 -4.08 -13.93
N GLU A 162 19.50 -4.87 -14.16
CA GLU A 162 19.36 -6.22 -14.70
C GLU A 162 18.70 -7.15 -13.68
N HIS A 163 17.72 -7.92 -14.12
CA HIS A 163 17.01 -8.86 -13.25
C HIS A 163 16.24 -9.93 -14.01
N TRP A 164 15.86 -10.96 -13.25
CA TRP A 164 14.83 -11.94 -13.56
C TRP A 164 13.81 -11.92 -12.43
N ILE A 165 12.54 -11.66 -12.73
CA ILE A 165 11.51 -11.44 -11.71
C ILE A 165 11.13 -12.72 -10.95
N GLY A 166 11.51 -13.91 -11.41
CA GLY A 166 11.21 -15.19 -10.76
C GLY A 166 9.98 -15.91 -11.35
N LEU A 167 10.13 -17.21 -11.64
CA LEU A 167 9.09 -18.04 -12.27
C LEU A 167 7.85 -18.19 -11.40
N GLU A 168 8.00 -18.34 -10.08
CA GLU A 168 6.86 -18.47 -9.16
C GLU A 168 5.99 -17.21 -9.17
N ARG A 169 6.65 -16.05 -9.27
CA ARG A 169 5.98 -14.77 -9.38
C ARG A 169 5.30 -14.61 -10.73
N MET A 170 5.98 -14.95 -11.83
CA MET A 170 5.39 -14.96 -13.18
C MET A 170 4.13 -15.83 -13.18
N HIS A 171 4.21 -17.06 -12.70
CA HIS A 171 3.08 -18.00 -12.63
C HIS A 171 1.86 -17.36 -11.95
N ARG A 172 2.03 -16.88 -10.71
CA ARG A 172 0.91 -16.34 -9.93
C ARG A 172 0.28 -15.10 -10.55
N ILE A 173 1.07 -14.28 -11.26
CA ILE A 173 0.57 -13.09 -11.96
C ILE A 173 -0.17 -13.51 -13.22
N THR A 174 0.44 -14.33 -14.08
CA THR A 174 -0.11 -14.65 -15.39
C THR A 174 -1.30 -15.59 -15.34
N THR A 175 -1.54 -16.28 -14.22
CA THR A 175 -2.77 -17.08 -14.04
C THR A 175 -3.94 -16.29 -13.49
N SER A 176 -3.74 -15.05 -13.02
CA SER A 176 -4.82 -14.26 -12.44
C SER A 176 -5.64 -13.49 -13.48
N ASP A 177 -5.07 -13.27 -14.67
CA ASP A 177 -5.70 -12.53 -15.78
C ASP A 177 -4.99 -12.87 -17.10
N TYR A 178 -5.46 -12.32 -18.22
CA TYR A 178 -4.82 -12.48 -19.53
C TYR A 178 -3.78 -11.39 -19.77
N TYR A 179 -2.55 -11.79 -20.09
CA TYR A 179 -1.43 -10.87 -20.30
C TYR A 179 -0.85 -10.99 -21.71
N GLU A 180 -0.65 -9.86 -22.39
CA GLU A 180 0.20 -9.80 -23.58
C GLU A 180 1.67 -9.75 -23.17
N LEU A 181 2.54 -10.33 -23.99
CA LEU A 181 3.99 -10.25 -23.84
C LEU A 181 4.57 -9.39 -24.95
N LEU A 182 5.43 -8.47 -24.54
CA LEU A 182 6.29 -7.71 -25.44
C LEU A 182 7.75 -7.98 -25.12
N VAL A 183 8.50 -8.33 -26.16
CA VAL A 183 9.95 -8.48 -26.14
C VAL A 183 10.57 -7.35 -26.93
N THR A 184 11.47 -6.58 -26.30
CA THR A 184 12.28 -5.54 -26.97
C THR A 184 13.74 -5.97 -26.99
N LEU A 185 14.38 -5.80 -28.14
CA LEU A 185 15.72 -6.32 -28.42
C LEU A 185 16.54 -5.25 -29.11
N LYS A 186 17.81 -5.12 -28.72
CA LYS A 186 18.79 -4.22 -29.35
C LYS A 186 20.10 -4.96 -29.56
N ASP A 187 20.67 -4.88 -30.76
CA ASP A 187 22.00 -5.44 -31.03
C ASP A 187 23.13 -4.46 -30.69
N PHE A 188 24.38 -4.89 -30.88
CA PHE A 188 25.55 -4.06 -30.61
C PHE A 188 25.74 -2.91 -31.62
N ASP A 189 25.09 -2.98 -32.78
CA ASP A 189 25.08 -1.91 -33.78
C ASP A 189 23.96 -0.87 -33.53
N GLY A 190 23.11 -1.11 -32.53
CA GLY A 190 22.05 -0.20 -32.09
C GLY A 190 20.71 -0.38 -32.81
N VAL A 191 20.55 -1.42 -33.63
CA VAL A 191 19.27 -1.75 -34.27
C VAL A 191 18.32 -2.28 -33.19
N ILE A 192 17.08 -1.78 -33.20
CA ILE A 192 16.03 -2.19 -32.26
C ILE A 192 14.94 -2.94 -33.02
N LYS A 193 14.56 -4.12 -32.51
CA LYS A 193 13.42 -4.90 -33.00
C LYS A 193 12.58 -5.37 -31.83
N THR A 194 11.33 -5.69 -32.11
CA THR A 194 10.36 -6.19 -31.13
C THR A 194 9.72 -7.49 -31.60
N ALA A 195 9.14 -8.23 -30.66
CA ALA A 195 8.23 -9.34 -30.90
C ALA A 195 7.11 -9.28 -29.85
N ARG A 196 5.85 -9.34 -30.30
CA ARG A 196 4.68 -9.23 -29.43
C ARG A 196 3.78 -10.45 -29.57
N TYR A 197 3.25 -10.93 -28.45
CA TYR A 197 2.34 -12.07 -28.36
C TYR A 197 1.11 -11.65 -27.55
N ASN A 198 -0.08 -12.08 -27.96
CA ASN A 198 -1.32 -11.69 -27.29
C ASN A 198 -1.62 -12.44 -25.99
N GLU A 199 -0.85 -13.47 -25.67
CA GLU A 199 -0.99 -14.25 -24.44
C GLU A 199 0.38 -14.77 -23.98
N PHE A 200 0.63 -14.67 -22.68
CA PHE A 200 1.80 -15.22 -22.01
C PHE A 200 1.40 -15.69 -20.63
N GLU A 201 1.50 -17.01 -20.42
CA GLU A 201 1.25 -17.64 -19.14
C GLU A 201 2.37 -18.61 -18.78
N VAL A 202 2.75 -18.60 -17.50
CA VAL A 202 3.66 -19.58 -16.92
C VAL A 202 2.87 -20.51 -16.00
N ALA A 203 2.94 -21.81 -16.25
CA ALA A 203 2.30 -22.83 -15.41
C ALA A 203 2.98 -22.93 -14.03
N ASN A 204 2.42 -23.72 -13.11
CA ASN A 204 3.02 -23.90 -11.78
C ASN A 204 4.29 -24.77 -11.78
N GLU A 205 5.00 -24.82 -10.64
CA GLU A 205 6.24 -25.60 -10.48
C GLU A 205 6.07 -27.11 -10.75
N ALA A 206 4.92 -27.68 -10.37
CA ALA A 206 4.60 -29.09 -10.60
C ALA A 206 4.51 -29.43 -12.10
N ASN A 207 4.19 -28.44 -12.93
CA ASN A 207 4.20 -28.51 -14.39
C ASN A 207 5.50 -27.96 -14.99
N GLY A 208 6.57 -27.83 -14.20
CA GLY A 208 7.88 -27.37 -14.65
C GLY A 208 7.91 -25.93 -15.14
N TYR A 209 7.00 -25.06 -14.64
CA TYR A 209 6.83 -23.69 -15.13
C TYR A 209 6.68 -23.60 -16.66
N ARG A 210 5.96 -24.55 -17.25
CA ARG A 210 5.71 -24.60 -18.70
C ARG A 210 5.20 -23.27 -19.25
N LEU A 211 5.77 -22.84 -20.38
CA LEU A 211 5.31 -21.68 -21.13
C LEU A 211 4.04 -22.02 -21.93
N ASN A 212 2.97 -21.24 -21.75
CA ASN A 212 1.83 -21.22 -22.65
C ASN A 212 1.84 -19.87 -23.39
N LEU A 213 1.98 -19.91 -24.72
CA LEU A 213 2.18 -18.71 -25.53
C LEU A 213 1.08 -18.54 -26.59
N GLY A 214 0.45 -17.37 -26.58
CA GLY A 214 -0.53 -16.97 -27.59
C GLY A 214 0.07 -16.75 -28.97
N THR A 215 -0.74 -16.27 -29.89
CA THR A 215 -0.32 -15.95 -31.27
C THR A 215 0.69 -14.81 -31.30
N PHE A 216 1.65 -14.90 -32.23
CA PHE A 216 2.51 -13.77 -32.57
C PHE A 216 1.67 -12.69 -33.26
N VAL A 217 1.69 -11.48 -32.71
CA VAL A 217 0.84 -10.36 -33.14
C VAL A 217 1.60 -9.49 -34.12
N ASP A 218 2.77 -8.99 -33.71
CA ASP A 218 3.60 -8.10 -34.52
C ASP A 218 5.04 -8.05 -34.02
N GLY A 219 5.88 -7.30 -34.74
CA GLY A 219 7.26 -7.04 -34.40
C GLY A 219 8.24 -7.44 -35.51
N LYS A 220 9.35 -6.72 -35.59
CA LYS A 220 10.37 -6.92 -36.64
C LYS A 220 11.37 -8.03 -36.31
N ALA A 221 11.34 -8.60 -35.11
CA ALA A 221 12.28 -9.64 -34.67
C ALA A 221 11.84 -11.06 -35.07
N LYS A 222 10.72 -11.22 -35.79
CA LYS A 222 10.09 -12.52 -36.12
C LYS A 222 9.77 -13.36 -34.88
N ASP A 223 9.10 -14.49 -35.08
CA ASP A 223 8.66 -15.37 -34.00
C ASP A 223 9.73 -16.43 -33.65
N SER A 224 10.63 -16.09 -32.71
CA SER A 224 11.61 -17.06 -32.20
C SER A 224 11.18 -17.75 -30.91
N LEU A 225 10.10 -17.27 -30.27
CA LEU A 225 9.64 -17.85 -29.01
C LEU A 225 8.66 -19.00 -29.22
N ARG A 226 8.01 -19.12 -30.39
CA ARG A 226 7.10 -20.24 -30.71
C ARG A 226 7.68 -21.61 -30.46
N VAL A 227 8.98 -21.83 -30.70
CA VAL A 227 9.61 -23.13 -30.43
C VAL A 227 9.55 -23.50 -28.95
N SER A 228 9.54 -22.50 -28.07
CA SER A 228 9.47 -22.65 -26.61
C SER A 228 8.05 -22.89 -26.11
N ASP A 229 7.02 -22.64 -26.92
CA ASP A 229 5.63 -22.83 -26.56
C ASP A 229 5.35 -24.29 -26.18
N GLY A 230 4.68 -24.48 -25.04
CA GLY A 230 4.41 -25.78 -24.42
C GLY A 230 5.61 -26.46 -23.77
N SER A 231 6.80 -25.85 -23.79
CA SER A 231 8.01 -26.44 -23.21
C SER A 231 8.13 -26.11 -21.72
N MET A 232 8.64 -27.05 -20.92
CA MET A 232 8.97 -26.81 -19.51
C MET A 232 10.24 -25.95 -19.42
N PHE A 233 10.40 -25.22 -18.32
CA PHE A 233 11.63 -24.49 -18.05
C PHE A 233 12.74 -25.47 -17.66
N SER A 234 13.98 -25.25 -18.08
CA SER A 234 15.14 -26.04 -17.67
C SER A 234 16.26 -25.14 -17.18
N THR A 235 17.06 -25.63 -16.23
CA THR A 235 18.28 -25.00 -15.70
C THR A 235 19.41 -26.02 -15.68
N TYR A 236 20.65 -25.62 -15.42
CA TYR A 236 21.80 -26.54 -15.46
C TYR A 236 21.67 -27.70 -14.46
N ASP A 237 20.90 -27.52 -13.38
CA ASP A 237 20.65 -28.46 -12.30
C ASP A 237 19.28 -29.16 -12.40
N ARG A 238 18.45 -28.80 -13.39
CA ARG A 238 17.15 -29.44 -13.64
C ARG A 238 16.82 -29.45 -15.13
N ASP A 239 16.98 -30.62 -15.73
CA ASP A 239 16.71 -30.87 -17.14
C ASP A 239 15.25 -31.31 -17.34
N ASN A 240 14.45 -30.46 -17.98
CA ASN A 240 13.07 -30.77 -18.38
C ASN A 240 12.89 -30.60 -19.90
N ASP A 241 13.98 -30.52 -20.69
CA ASP A 241 13.90 -30.34 -22.14
C ASP A 241 13.73 -31.67 -22.90
N LEU A 242 13.55 -31.61 -24.23
CA LEU A 242 13.33 -32.80 -25.08
C LEU A 242 14.60 -33.23 -25.83
N HIS A 243 15.75 -32.60 -25.58
CA HIS A 243 17.02 -32.98 -26.18
C HIS A 243 17.62 -34.19 -25.41
N ALA A 244 18.47 -34.98 -26.05
CA ALA A 244 19.06 -36.18 -25.43
C ALA A 244 20.10 -35.88 -24.32
N GLY A 245 20.43 -34.61 -24.14
CA GLY A 245 21.27 -34.09 -23.07
C GLY A 245 20.84 -32.66 -22.76
N SER A 246 21.37 -32.06 -21.70
CA SER A 246 20.81 -30.80 -21.19
C SER A 246 21.16 -29.58 -22.05
N CYS A 247 20.14 -28.97 -22.66
CA CYS A 247 20.28 -27.69 -23.37
C CYS A 247 20.69 -26.58 -22.41
N ALA A 248 20.11 -26.55 -21.21
CA ALA A 248 20.43 -25.55 -20.20
C ALA A 248 21.89 -25.61 -19.73
N ALA A 249 22.46 -26.83 -19.59
CA ALA A 249 23.88 -27.01 -19.29
C ALA A 249 24.77 -26.57 -20.45
N PHE A 250 24.38 -26.84 -21.70
CA PHE A 250 25.15 -26.46 -22.89
C PHE A 250 25.15 -24.95 -23.13
N TYR A 251 23.98 -24.30 -23.06
CA TYR A 251 23.80 -22.86 -23.29
C TYR A 251 23.99 -22.01 -22.03
N ALA A 252 24.41 -22.62 -20.91
CA ALA A 252 24.75 -21.97 -19.65
C ALA A 252 23.69 -20.98 -19.14
N SER A 253 22.42 -21.30 -19.31
CA SER A 253 21.30 -20.41 -18.93
C SER A 253 20.03 -21.21 -18.67
N GLY A 254 19.08 -20.58 -17.96
CA GLY A 254 17.73 -21.13 -17.79
C GLY A 254 16.79 -20.63 -18.88
N TRP A 255 16.04 -21.53 -19.50
CA TRP A 255 15.04 -21.17 -20.53
C TRP A 255 13.99 -22.27 -20.69
N TRP A 256 12.91 -21.95 -21.40
CA TRP A 256 11.95 -22.93 -21.91
C TRP A 256 12.51 -23.67 -23.14
N TYR A 257 13.57 -24.46 -22.92
CA TYR A 257 14.21 -25.22 -23.99
C TYR A 257 13.30 -26.35 -24.47
N ARG A 258 13.32 -26.57 -25.80
CA ARG A 258 12.68 -27.71 -26.45
C ARG A 258 13.71 -28.70 -26.96
N ASN A 259 14.38 -28.38 -28.08
CA ASN A 259 15.44 -29.20 -28.67
C ASN A 259 16.32 -28.41 -29.68
N CYS A 260 17.07 -27.38 -29.30
CA CYS A 260 17.10 -26.73 -27.98
C CYS A 260 16.29 -25.43 -27.98
N MET A 261 16.63 -24.44 -28.81
CA MET A 261 15.93 -23.15 -28.83
C MET A 261 16.13 -22.38 -30.13
N ASN A 262 15.26 -21.38 -30.33
CA ASN A 262 15.46 -20.28 -31.28
C ASN A 262 15.64 -18.92 -30.57
N ALA A 263 15.53 -18.87 -29.24
CA ALA A 263 15.75 -17.68 -28.43
C ALA A 263 16.42 -18.09 -27.12
N ASN A 264 17.37 -17.28 -26.66
CA ASN A 264 18.06 -17.50 -25.40
C ASN A 264 18.37 -16.16 -24.71
N LEU A 265 17.33 -15.43 -24.28
CA LEU A 265 17.52 -14.08 -23.69
C LEU A 265 18.24 -14.10 -22.32
N ASN A 266 18.31 -15.27 -21.70
CA ASN A 266 19.06 -15.50 -20.47
C ASN A 266 20.52 -15.92 -20.70
N GLY A 267 20.96 -16.02 -21.96
CA GLY A 267 22.30 -16.44 -22.32
C GLY A 267 23.43 -15.51 -21.87
N LEU A 268 24.64 -15.88 -22.28
CA LEU A 268 25.88 -15.18 -21.96
C LEU A 268 25.91 -13.80 -22.62
N TYR A 269 26.24 -12.78 -21.82
CA TYR A 269 26.30 -11.40 -22.28
C TYR A 269 27.61 -11.14 -23.06
N ARG A 270 27.61 -11.46 -24.36
CA ARG A 270 28.71 -11.23 -25.30
C ARG A 270 28.19 -11.28 -26.73
N GLN A 271 28.82 -10.55 -27.64
CA GLN A 271 28.39 -10.48 -29.04
C GLN A 271 28.57 -11.83 -29.77
N HIS A 272 29.61 -12.58 -29.44
CA HIS A 272 29.91 -13.88 -30.05
C HIS A 272 30.30 -14.92 -29.01
N ASP A 273 29.93 -16.17 -29.30
CA ASP A 273 30.17 -17.33 -28.46
C ASP A 273 30.43 -18.54 -29.36
N PRO A 274 31.54 -19.27 -29.19
CA PRO A 274 31.81 -20.46 -30.01
C PRO A 274 30.73 -21.54 -29.95
N ASN A 275 29.96 -21.59 -28.86
CA ASN A 275 28.88 -22.55 -28.64
C ASN A 275 27.49 -21.94 -28.90
N ASN A 276 27.42 -20.72 -29.45
CA ASN A 276 26.17 -19.97 -29.65
C ASN A 276 25.34 -19.79 -28.35
N ALA A 277 26.00 -19.75 -27.20
CA ALA A 277 25.38 -19.55 -25.88
C ALA A 277 25.19 -18.07 -25.50
N THR A 278 25.25 -17.17 -26.47
CA THR A 278 24.99 -15.74 -26.29
C THR A 278 23.55 -15.46 -25.83
N MET A 279 23.31 -14.26 -25.32
CA MET A 279 21.98 -13.68 -25.22
C MET A 279 21.44 -13.39 -26.63
N ASN A 280 20.63 -14.28 -27.22
CA ASN A 280 20.23 -14.18 -28.64
C ASN A 280 18.74 -14.38 -28.90
N TRP A 281 18.33 -14.01 -30.11
CA TRP A 281 17.00 -14.21 -30.66
C TRP A 281 17.14 -14.47 -32.17
N PHE A 282 16.95 -15.72 -32.61
CA PHE A 282 17.29 -16.17 -33.96
C PHE A 282 16.69 -15.28 -35.05
N GLY A 283 15.38 -15.04 -34.98
CA GLY A 283 14.65 -14.23 -35.95
C GLY A 283 15.04 -12.75 -36.00
N PHE A 284 15.93 -12.29 -35.11
CA PHE A 284 16.41 -10.91 -35.10
C PHE A 284 17.21 -10.68 -36.38
N ASN A 285 18.25 -11.49 -36.65
CA ASN A 285 19.07 -11.40 -37.87
C ASN A 285 19.23 -12.75 -38.60
N ASP A 286 18.39 -13.75 -38.28
CA ASP A 286 18.51 -15.14 -38.76
C ASP A 286 19.84 -15.79 -38.35
N ASP A 287 20.36 -15.44 -37.17
CA ASP A 287 21.60 -15.93 -36.58
C ASP A 287 21.53 -15.98 -35.05
N LEU A 288 22.59 -16.47 -34.39
CA LEU A 288 22.68 -16.55 -32.93
C LEU A 288 23.66 -15.52 -32.36
N GLN A 289 23.80 -14.36 -33.00
CA GLN A 289 24.61 -13.28 -32.46
C GLN A 289 24.02 -12.74 -31.16
N GLY A 290 24.91 -12.34 -30.26
CA GLY A 290 24.53 -11.75 -28.99
C GLY A 290 23.93 -10.36 -29.17
N LEU A 291 22.89 -10.10 -28.38
CA LEU A 291 22.23 -8.82 -28.28
C LEU A 291 22.89 -7.95 -27.20
N LYS A 292 22.76 -6.62 -27.34
CA LYS A 292 23.24 -5.63 -26.38
C LYS A 292 22.24 -5.38 -25.27
N GLU A 293 20.95 -5.29 -25.62
CA GLU A 293 19.85 -5.10 -24.66
C GLU A 293 18.69 -6.05 -24.98
N ALA A 294 18.06 -6.58 -23.94
CA ALA A 294 16.85 -7.38 -24.06
C ALA A 294 15.91 -7.07 -22.88
N THR A 295 14.62 -6.89 -23.15
CA THR A 295 13.59 -6.73 -22.12
C THR A 295 12.39 -7.60 -22.45
N MET A 296 11.90 -8.38 -21.49
CA MET A 296 10.60 -9.04 -21.54
C MET A 296 9.66 -8.32 -20.58
N MET A 297 8.49 -7.91 -21.05
CA MET A 297 7.50 -7.24 -20.21
C MET A 297 6.07 -7.64 -20.58
N ILE A 298 5.19 -7.66 -19.59
CA ILE A 298 3.80 -8.05 -19.74
C ILE A 298 2.84 -6.93 -19.36
N ARG A 299 1.65 -6.98 -19.93
CA ARG A 299 0.55 -6.07 -19.61
C ARG A 299 -0.79 -6.80 -19.74
N VAL A 300 -1.73 -6.47 -18.87
CA VAL A 300 -3.09 -7.04 -18.91
C VAL A 300 -3.75 -6.65 -20.25
N VAL A 301 -4.42 -7.61 -20.89
CA VAL A 301 -5.24 -7.38 -22.07
C VAL A 301 -6.67 -7.12 -21.63
N SER A 302 -7.15 -5.88 -21.76
CA SER A 302 -8.55 -5.57 -21.53
C SER A 302 -9.41 -6.20 -22.63
N ASN A 303 -10.32 -7.10 -22.25
CA ASN A 303 -11.40 -7.57 -23.13
C ASN A 303 -12.45 -6.49 -23.40
#